data_AF-A0A1F5G6I4-F1
#
_entry.id   AF-A0A1F5G6I4-F1
#
_cell.length_a   1.000
_cell.length_b   1.000
_cell.length_c   1.000
_cell.angle_alpha   90.00
_cell.angle_beta   90.00
_cell.angle_gamma   90.00
#
_symmetry.space_group_name_H-M   'P 1'
#
loop_
_entity.id
_entity.type
_entity.pdbx_description
1 polymer ?
#
loop_
_entity_poly.entity_id
_entity_poly.type
_entity_poly.pdbx_seq_one_letter_code
_entity_poly.pdbx_strand_id
1 'polypeptide(L)'
;MKRKADPRHQLRVKIMKQLFEKNFRESLELSKPSDALEIYSDRKKIDKIITTNAPAWPLNQIPPVDLATLRLAIWELKFKRKKEPYKVVIDEAVEIAKEFGTGASPSFINGVLGSVVKKEIKHD
;
A
#
# COMPACT_ATOMS: atom_id res chain seq x y z
N MET A 1 -6.78 18.67 10.33
CA MET A 1 -6.52 17.57 11.29
C MET A 1 -7.72 16.62 11.49
N LYS A 2 -8.52 16.34 10.44
CA LYS A 2 -9.69 15.43 10.53
C LYS A 2 -9.38 13.96 10.20
N ARG A 3 -8.22 13.67 9.56
CA ARG A 3 -7.87 12.34 9.01
C ARG A 3 -7.26 11.36 10.03
N LYS A 4 -6.38 11.82 10.93
CA LYS A 4 -5.70 10.95 11.92
C LYS A 4 -6.63 10.23 12.90
N ALA A 5 -7.81 10.79 13.14
CA ALA A 5 -8.85 10.19 13.98
C ALA A 5 -9.89 9.37 13.19
N ASP A 6 -9.82 9.33 11.85
CA ASP A 6 -10.72 8.49 11.05
C ASP A 6 -10.36 7.01 11.31
N PRO A 7 -11.31 6.17 11.77
CA PRO A 7 -11.06 4.75 12.03
C PRO A 7 -10.52 3.99 10.81
N ARG A 8 -10.90 4.40 9.58
CA ARG A 8 -10.40 3.78 8.34
C ARG A 8 -8.94 4.10 8.10
N HIS A 9 -8.53 5.34 8.39
CA HIS A 9 -7.13 5.74 8.32
C HIS A 9 -6.29 4.97 9.34
N GLN A 10 -6.77 4.89 10.59
CA GLN A 10 -6.08 4.14 11.65
C GLN A 10 -5.95 2.65 11.32
N LEU A 11 -6.98 2.05 10.70
CA LEU A 11 -6.92 0.68 10.22
C LEU A 11 -5.85 0.49 9.14
N ARG A 12 -5.76 1.40 8.16
CA ARG A 12 -4.72 1.37 7.13
C ARG A 12 -3.33 1.50 7.72
N VAL A 13 -3.13 2.44 8.66
CA VAL A 13 -1.87 2.60 9.38
C VAL A 13 -1.50 1.31 10.13
N LYS A 14 -2.46 0.68 10.80
CA LYS A 14 -2.25 -0.61 11.49
C LYS A 14 -1.81 -1.70 10.51
N ILE A 15 -2.48 -1.84 9.37
CA ILE A 15 -2.13 -2.84 8.35
C ILE A 15 -0.75 -2.56 7.76
N MET A 16 -0.46 -1.29 7.42
CA MET A 16 0.84 -0.88 6.91
C MET A 16 1.96 -1.24 7.89
N LYS A 17 1.78 -0.97 9.19
CA LYS A 17 2.77 -1.34 10.23
C LYS A 17 2.97 -2.85 10.30
N GLN A 18 1.90 -3.64 10.25
CA GLN A 18 2.01 -5.11 10.23
C GLN A 18 2.80 -5.61 9.02
N LEU A 19 2.55 -5.04 7.84
CA LEU A 19 3.28 -5.38 6.61
C LEU A 19 4.75 -4.96 6.69
N PHE A 20 5.03 -3.78 7.24
CA PHE A 20 6.38 -3.29 7.47
C PHE A 20 7.14 -4.22 8.44
N GLU A 21 6.55 -4.56 9.58
CA GLU A 21 7.17 -5.43 10.59
C GLU A 21 7.46 -6.83 10.03
N LYS A 22 6.58 -7.36 9.17
CA LYS A 22 6.77 -8.67 8.52
C LYS A 22 8.00 -8.74 7.62
N ASN A 23 8.50 -7.59 7.13
CA ASN A 23 9.76 -7.55 6.37
C ASN A 23 10.99 -7.82 7.25
N PHE A 24 10.90 -7.58 8.56
CA PHE A 24 12.01 -7.77 9.51
C PHE A 24 11.82 -8.96 10.44
N ARG A 25 10.58 -9.44 10.61
CA ARG A 25 10.20 -10.52 11.51
C ARG A 25 9.37 -11.57 10.77
N GLU A 26 10.05 -12.53 10.16
CA GLU A 26 9.37 -13.59 9.42
C GLU A 26 8.47 -14.45 10.32
N SER A 27 8.84 -14.64 11.58
CA SER A 27 8.05 -15.36 12.60
C SER A 27 6.85 -14.58 13.15
N LEU A 28 6.61 -13.34 12.72
CA LEU A 28 5.45 -12.56 13.15
C LEU A 28 4.14 -13.23 12.67
N GLU A 29 3.36 -13.76 13.61
CA GLU A 29 2.01 -14.28 13.34
C GLU A 29 1.06 -13.11 13.07
N LEU A 30 0.52 -13.06 11.84
CA LEU A 30 -0.55 -12.11 11.49
C LEU A 30 -1.88 -12.71 11.95
N SER A 31 -2.56 -12.05 12.89
CA SER A 31 -3.85 -12.50 13.44
C SER A 31 -4.90 -12.74 12.34
N LYS A 32 -5.67 -13.83 12.41
CA LYS A 32 -6.70 -14.18 11.44
C LYS A 32 -8.12 -13.76 11.87
N PRO A 33 -8.99 -13.35 10.92
CA PRO A 33 -8.65 -12.85 9.58
C PRO A 33 -8.13 -11.40 9.68
N SER A 34 -7.09 -11.06 8.91
CA SER A 34 -6.62 -9.68 8.74
C SER A 34 -6.22 -9.41 7.29
N ASP A 35 -6.60 -8.23 6.78
CA ASP A 35 -6.19 -7.74 5.45
C ASP A 35 -4.67 -7.87 5.23
N ALA A 36 -3.86 -7.66 6.29
CA ALA A 36 -2.41 -7.83 6.25
C ALA A 36 -1.97 -9.25 5.83
N LEU A 37 -2.66 -10.29 6.30
CA LEU A 37 -2.34 -11.67 5.94
C LEU A 37 -2.67 -11.95 4.46
N GLU A 38 -3.81 -11.45 3.98
CA GLU A 38 -4.19 -11.58 2.56
C GLU A 38 -3.16 -10.88 1.67
N ILE A 39 -2.79 -9.64 2.02
CA ILE A 39 -1.76 -8.87 1.31
C ILE A 39 -0.42 -9.62 1.31
N TYR A 40 0.01 -10.17 2.44
CA TYR A 40 1.28 -10.89 2.52
C TYR A 40 1.27 -12.20 1.70
N SER A 41 0.13 -12.89 1.68
CA SER A 41 -0.04 -14.14 0.92
C SER A 41 0.03 -13.88 -0.58
N ASP A 42 -0.60 -12.80 -1.06
CA ASP A 42 -0.60 -12.40 -2.46
C ASP A 42 0.54 -11.44 -2.84
N ARG A 43 1.49 -11.18 -1.93
CA ARG A 43 2.53 -10.15 -2.11
C ARG A 43 3.28 -10.26 -3.43
N LYS A 44 3.58 -11.47 -3.91
CA LYS A 44 4.29 -11.65 -5.20
C LYS A 44 3.50 -11.09 -6.38
N LYS A 45 2.18 -11.21 -6.38
CA LYS A 45 1.30 -10.65 -7.42
C LYS A 45 1.27 -9.13 -7.31
N ILE A 46 1.15 -8.62 -6.09
CA ILE A 46 1.11 -7.18 -5.81
C ILE A 46 2.46 -6.52 -6.18
N ASP A 47 3.57 -7.14 -5.79
CA ASP A 47 4.93 -6.71 -6.10
C ASP A 47 5.20 -6.65 -7.60
N LYS A 48 4.64 -7.58 -8.38
CA LYS A 48 4.69 -7.53 -9.85
C LYS A 48 3.94 -6.31 -10.41
N ILE A 49 2.81 -5.94 -9.82
CA ILE A 49 2.07 -4.73 -10.22
C ILE A 49 2.88 -3.48 -9.89
N ILE A 50 3.55 -3.46 -8.73
CA ILE A 50 4.46 -2.36 -8.33
C ILE A 50 5.57 -2.21 -9.36
N THR A 51 6.34 -3.27 -9.66
CA THR A 51 7.49 -3.18 -10.59
C THR A 51 7.08 -2.83 -12.01
N THR A 52 5.92 -3.30 -12.48
CA THR A 52 5.37 -2.93 -13.79
C THR A 52 5.01 -1.44 -13.88
N ASN A 53 4.62 -0.83 -12.76
CA ASN A 53 4.20 0.57 -12.69
C ASN A 53 5.29 1.52 -12.16
N ALA A 54 6.39 0.98 -11.64
CA ALA A 54 7.57 1.70 -11.18
C ALA A 54 8.86 1.04 -11.71
N PRO A 55 9.05 0.90 -13.04
CA PRO A 55 10.14 0.11 -13.61
C PRO A 55 11.53 0.67 -13.31
N ALA A 56 11.63 1.97 -13.03
CA ALA A 56 12.87 2.62 -12.62
C ALA A 56 13.26 2.34 -11.15
N TRP A 57 12.39 1.71 -10.36
CA TRP A 57 12.56 1.49 -8.93
C TRP A 57 12.45 -0.01 -8.59
N PRO A 58 13.58 -0.72 -8.54
CA PRO A 58 13.62 -2.09 -8.05
C PRO A 58 13.00 -2.20 -6.64
N LEU A 59 12.25 -3.27 -6.36
CA LEU A 59 11.54 -3.43 -5.08
C LEU A 59 12.44 -3.30 -3.85
N ASN A 60 13.68 -3.79 -3.94
CA ASN A 60 14.67 -3.73 -2.86
C ASN A 60 15.25 -2.33 -2.63
N GLN A 61 15.01 -1.37 -3.54
CA GLN A 61 15.39 0.03 -3.39
C GLN A 61 14.24 0.91 -2.91
N ILE A 62 13.01 0.39 -2.89
CA ILE A 62 11.85 1.10 -2.34
C ILE A 62 11.96 1.06 -0.80
N PRO A 63 11.86 2.21 -0.11
CA PRO A 63 11.83 2.24 1.35
C PRO A 63 10.77 1.28 1.91
N PRO A 64 11.05 0.49 2.97
CA PRO A 64 10.13 -0.54 3.43
C PRO A 64 8.73 -0.01 3.82
N VAL A 65 8.65 1.23 4.32
CA VAL A 65 7.38 1.92 4.62
C VAL A 65 6.60 2.21 3.34
N ASP A 66 7.27 2.70 2.29
CA ASP A 66 6.65 2.99 1.01
C ASP A 66 6.20 1.71 0.32
N LEU A 67 7.01 0.65 0.39
CA LEU A 67 6.65 -0.66 -0.14
C LEU A 67 5.42 -1.24 0.58
N ALA A 68 5.36 -1.15 1.91
CA ALA A 68 4.19 -1.58 2.67
C ALA A 68 2.92 -0.77 2.30
N THR A 69 3.08 0.55 2.15
CA THR A 69 2.01 1.46 1.73
C THR A 69 1.49 1.14 0.33
N LEU A 70 2.39 0.91 -0.64
CA LEU A 70 2.03 0.49 -2.00
C LEU A 70 1.31 -0.85 -2.01
N ARG A 71 1.81 -1.83 -1.26
CA ARG A 71 1.19 -3.16 -1.18
C ARG A 71 -0.24 -3.08 -0.66
N LEU A 72 -0.46 -2.30 0.40
CA LEU A 72 -1.80 -2.04 0.94
C LEU A 72 -2.70 -1.38 -0.11
N ALA A 73 -2.28 -0.25 -0.67
CA ALA A 73 -3.09 0.52 -1.61
C ALA A 73 -3.46 -0.28 -2.87
N ILE A 74 -2.51 -1.01 -3.46
CA ILE A 74 -2.75 -1.84 -4.64
C ILE A 74 -3.70 -2.99 -4.30
N TRP A 75 -3.55 -3.59 -3.11
CA TRP A 75 -4.49 -4.61 -2.64
C TRP A 75 -5.91 -4.05 -2.53
N GLU A 76 -6.09 -2.86 -1.95
CA GLU A 76 -7.39 -2.21 -1.86
C GLU A 76 -8.02 -1.92 -3.23
N LEU A 77 -7.20 -1.54 -4.22
CA LEU A 77 -7.68 -1.23 -5.58
C LEU A 77 -8.09 -2.49 -6.37
N LYS A 78 -7.28 -3.55 -6.31
CA LYS A 78 -7.46 -4.73 -7.19
C LYS A 78 -8.11 -5.94 -6.52
N PHE A 79 -7.88 -6.16 -5.24
CA PHE A 79 -8.16 -7.46 -4.60
C PHE A 79 -9.21 -7.38 -3.48
N LYS A 80 -9.30 -6.24 -2.78
CA LYS A 80 -10.28 -6.05 -1.71
C LYS A 80 -11.70 -6.16 -2.25
N ARG A 81 -12.51 -7.01 -1.61
CA ARG A 81 -13.91 -7.25 -2.00
C ARG A 81 -14.76 -5.99 -1.95
N LYS A 82 -14.63 -5.22 -0.86
CA LYS A 82 -15.33 -3.93 -0.69
C LYS A 82 -14.41 -2.79 -1.13
N LYS A 83 -14.54 -2.38 -2.39
CA LYS A 83 -13.73 -1.32 -2.98
C LYS A 83 -14.18 0.06 -2.52
N GLU A 84 -13.21 0.90 -2.19
CA GLU A 84 -13.41 2.34 -2.06
C GLU A 84 -13.05 3.05 -3.38
N PRO A 85 -13.56 4.27 -3.63
CA PRO A 85 -13.16 5.02 -4.82
C PRO A 85 -11.65 5.16 -4.88
N TYR A 86 -11.05 4.92 -6.06
CA TYR A 86 -9.59 4.91 -6.21
C TYR A 86 -8.90 6.19 -5.70
N LYS A 87 -9.56 7.34 -5.82
CA LYS A 87 -9.06 8.63 -5.31
C LYS A 87 -8.89 8.60 -3.78
N VAL A 88 -9.83 7.99 -3.06
CA VAL A 88 -9.76 7.85 -1.60
C VAL A 88 -8.59 6.96 -1.21
N VAL A 89 -8.40 5.83 -1.89
CA VAL A 89 -7.27 4.92 -1.62
C VAL A 89 -5.92 5.61 -1.87
N ILE A 90 -5.81 6.38 -2.96
CA ILE A 90 -4.59 7.16 -3.26
C ILE A 90 -4.35 8.23 -2.20
N ASP A 91 -5.38 9.03 -1.88
CA ASP A 91 -5.25 10.11 -0.89
C ASP A 91 -4.80 9.58 0.48
N GLU A 92 -5.34 8.42 0.90
CA GLU A 92 -4.97 7.76 2.15
C GLU A 92 -3.54 7.21 2.10
N ALA A 93 -3.13 6.59 1.00
CA ALA A 93 -1.75 6.11 0.82
C ALA A 93 -0.74 7.28 0.87
N VAL A 94 -1.08 8.40 0.24
CA VAL A 94 -0.27 9.63 0.27
C VAL A 94 -0.22 10.23 1.67
N GLU A 95 -1.32 10.18 2.44
CA GLU A 95 -1.33 10.63 3.83
C GLU A 95 -0.40 9.76 4.70
N ILE A 96 -0.48 8.43 4.57
CA ILE A 96 0.44 7.50 5.26
C ILE A 96 1.90 7.82 4.91
N ALA A 97 2.19 8.08 3.63
CA ALA A 97 3.53 8.44 3.18
C ALA A 97 4.04 9.75 3.81
N LYS A 98 3.17 10.74 4.05
CA LYS A 98 3.54 11.97 4.76
C LYS A 98 3.82 11.73 6.25
N GLU A 99 3.11 10.77 6.85
CA GLU A 99 3.23 10.49 8.28
C GLU A 99 4.44 9.62 8.63
N PHE A 100 4.79 8.67 7.76
CA PHE A 100 5.79 7.63 8.06
C PHE A 100 6.95 7.55 7.05
N GLY A 101 6.80 8.17 5.88
CA GLY A 101 7.81 8.16 4.82
C GLY A 101 8.82 9.29 4.93
N THR A 102 9.54 9.52 3.84
CA THR A 102 10.47 10.66 3.67
C THR A 102 9.79 11.82 2.95
N GLY A 103 10.49 12.95 2.78
CA GLY A 103 9.96 14.09 2.00
C GLY A 103 9.62 13.75 0.54
N ALA A 104 10.25 12.73 -0.05
CA ALA A 104 9.99 12.27 -1.41
C ALA A 104 8.87 11.21 -1.51
N SER A 105 8.51 10.57 -0.40
CA SER A 105 7.55 9.45 -0.39
C SER A 105 6.16 9.83 -0.90
N PRO A 106 5.55 10.98 -0.53
CA PRO A 106 4.21 11.35 -0.99
C PRO A 106 4.10 11.45 -2.52
N SER A 107 5.07 12.08 -3.18
CA SER A 107 5.06 12.23 -4.64
C SER A 107 5.36 10.92 -5.35
N PHE A 108 6.28 10.11 -4.80
CA PHE A 108 6.57 8.76 -5.30
C PHE A 108 5.32 7.87 -5.26
N ILE A 109 4.68 7.73 -4.11
CA ILE A 109 3.46 6.91 -3.93
C ILE A 109 2.36 7.36 -4.89
N ASN A 110 2.11 8.67 -4.96
CA ASN A 110 1.10 9.22 -5.87
C ASN A 110 1.40 8.90 -7.34
N GLY A 111 2.67 9.00 -7.75
CA GLY A 111 3.10 8.67 -9.11
C GLY A 111 2.86 7.19 -9.48
N VAL A 112 3.29 6.28 -8.60
CA VAL A 112 3.10 4.83 -8.82
C VAL A 112 1.63 4.47 -8.88
N LEU A 113 0.83 4.90 -7.90
CA LEU A 113 -0.60 4.57 -7.86
C LEU A 113 -1.39 5.24 -8.99
N GLY A 114 -0.98 6.42 -9.45
CA GLY A 114 -1.51 7.05 -10.66
C GLY A 114 -1.30 6.19 -11.91
N SER A 115 -0.11 5.61 -12.07
CA SER A 115 0.17 4.65 -13.15
C SER A 115 -0.67 3.38 -13.01
N VAL A 116 -0.77 2.82 -11.79
CA VAL A 116 -1.61 1.64 -11.53
C VAL A 116 -3.06 1.92 -11.93
N VAL A 117 -3.67 3.01 -11.45
CA VAL A 117 -5.06 3.32 -11.81
C VAL A 117 -5.25 3.47 -13.33
N LYS A 118 -4.29 4.12 -14.00
CA LYS A 118 -4.36 4.29 -15.45
C LYS A 118 -4.29 2.95 -16.19
N LYS A 119 -3.35 2.07 -15.84
CA LYS A 119 -3.08 0.83 -16.59
C LYS A 119 -3.92 -0.38 -16.16
N GLU A 120 -4.28 -0.44 -14.88
CA GLU A 120 -4.76 -1.65 -14.22
C GLU A 120 -6.22 -1.57 -13.74
N ILE A 121 -6.83 -0.37 -13.74
CA ILE A 121 -8.16 -0.13 -13.15
C ILE A 121 -9.11 0.54 -14.15
N LYS A 122 -8.64 1.54 -14.91
CA LYS A 122 -9.46 2.26 -15.90
C LYS A 122 -9.55 1.57 -17.26
N HIS A 123 -8.87 0.44 -17.44
CA HIS A 123 -8.93 -0.38 -18.65
C HIS A 123 -9.76 -1.67 -18.47
N ASP A 124 -10.29 -1.90 -17.26
CA ASP A 124 -11.35 -2.88 -16.99
C ASP A 124 -12.72 -2.19 -17.12
#